data_AF-A0A3N4AA90-F1
#
_entry.id   AF-A0A3N4AA90-F1
#
_cell.length_a   1.000
_cell.length_b   1.000
_cell.length_c   1.000
_cell.angle_alpha   90.00
_cell.angle_beta   90.00
_cell.angle_gamma   90.00
#
_symmetry.space_group_name_H-M   'P 1'
#
loop_
_entity.id
_entity.type
_entity.pdbx_description
1 polymer ?
#
loop_
_entity_poly.entity_id
_entity_poly.type
_entity_poly.pdbx_seq_one_letter_code
_entity_poly.pdbx_strand_id
1 'polypeptide(L)'
;MSLTVARRFAYQLGVPLFSLISGEAAQCSGVLSASWTCEIQPSFMNVRHRQSHDHLKIRKSLLRDLRSKKIPPSIPEIAKRLGTSVGYLEYRHGPLVEKLRAVRKRGLSEDRLRVILLARSAAAQFFSEEMEGLNPLSRKQAYRQLKKQTGLPKWVLKNAIQEVYVSLEG
;
A
#
# COMPACT_ATOMS: atom_id res chain seq x y z
N MET A 1 18.77 -0.48 27.44
CA MET A 1 19.18 0.93 27.22
C MET A 1 19.80 1.04 25.83
N SER A 2 19.64 2.17 25.13
CA SER A 2 20.40 2.43 23.89
C SER A 2 21.79 2.98 24.21
N LEU A 3 22.77 2.80 23.31
CA LEU A 3 24.12 3.37 23.45
C LEU A 3 24.10 4.90 23.63
N THR A 4 23.14 5.59 23.03
CA THR A 4 22.93 7.03 23.21
C THR A 4 22.53 7.40 24.63
N VAL A 5 21.72 6.57 25.29
CA VAL A 5 21.31 6.77 26.69
C VAL A 5 22.49 6.47 27.62
N ALA A 6 23.22 5.38 27.40
CA ALA A 6 24.43 5.06 28.16
C ALA A 6 25.50 6.17 28.04
N ARG A 7 25.69 6.75 26.86
CA ARG A 7 26.61 7.88 26.64
C ARG A 7 26.20 9.14 27.40
N ARG A 8 24.90 9.43 27.49
CA ARG A 8 24.37 10.55 28.28
C ARG A 8 24.64 10.35 29.77
N PHE A 9 24.41 9.15 30.29
CA PHE A 9 24.72 8.81 31.68
C PHE A 9 26.22 8.86 31.97
N ALA A 10 27.06 8.32 31.08
CA ALA A 10 28.51 8.36 31.23
C ALA A 10 29.02 9.81 31.33
N TYR A 11 28.48 10.70 30.47
CA TYR A 11 28.79 12.12 30.53
C TYR A 11 28.32 12.79 31.83
N GLN A 12 27.08 12.54 32.26
CA GLN A 12 26.55 13.11 33.51
C GLN A 12 27.33 12.66 34.76
N LEU A 13 27.80 11.41 34.76
CA LEU A 13 28.57 10.82 35.85
C LEU A 13 30.07 11.16 35.76
N GLY A 14 30.51 11.81 34.68
CA GLY A 14 31.92 12.11 34.45
C GLY A 14 32.80 10.87 34.36
N VAL A 15 32.28 9.76 33.84
CA VAL A 15 33.02 8.50 33.68
C VAL A 15 33.14 8.12 32.21
N PRO A 16 34.19 7.39 31.81
CA PRO A 16 34.29 6.85 30.46
C PRO A 16 33.10 5.95 30.12
N LEU A 17 32.55 6.09 28.91
CA LEU A 17 31.44 5.25 28.43
C LEU A 17 31.80 3.76 28.49
N PHE A 18 33.05 3.43 28.20
CA PHE A 18 33.56 2.06 28.29
C PHE A 18 33.38 1.49 29.70
N SER A 19 33.87 2.20 30.73
CA SER A 19 33.77 1.81 32.13
C SER A 19 32.31 1.70 32.63
N LEU A 20 31.42 2.54 32.10
CA LEU A 20 29.99 2.44 32.40
C LEU A 20 29.37 1.17 31.81
N ILE A 21 29.73 0.80 30.57
CA ILE A 21 29.18 -0.38 29.89
C ILE A 21 29.83 -1.68 30.41
N SER A 22 31.10 -1.64 30.83
CA SER A 22 31.81 -2.78 31.42
C SER A 22 31.38 -3.08 32.87
N GLY A 23 30.63 -2.18 33.51
CA GLY A 23 30.20 -2.32 34.91
C GLY A 23 31.26 -1.92 35.94
N GLU A 24 32.39 -1.38 35.50
CA GLU A 24 33.51 -0.96 36.34
C GLU A 24 33.44 0.52 36.73
N ALA A 25 32.28 1.16 36.56
CA ALA A 25 32.10 2.60 36.80
C ALA A 25 32.51 3.02 38.23
N ALA A 26 32.30 2.15 39.22
CA ALA A 26 32.67 2.41 40.62
C ALA A 26 34.19 2.41 40.87
N GLN A 27 34.96 1.79 39.98
CA GLN A 27 36.43 1.71 40.05
C GLN A 27 37.10 2.81 39.22
N CYS A 28 36.32 3.61 38.50
CA CYS A 28 36.83 4.68 37.67
C CYS A 28 36.82 5.99 38.47
N SER A 29 37.95 6.71 38.47
CA SER A 29 38.00 8.06 38.99
C SER A 29 37.15 8.97 38.12
N GLY A 30 36.07 9.50 38.69
CA GLY A 30 35.21 10.46 38.01
C GLY A 30 35.98 11.73 37.63
N VAL A 31 35.49 12.44 36.63
CA VAL A 31 36.02 13.73 36.22
C VAL A 31 35.87 14.75 37.38
N LEU A 32 37.01 15.22 37.90
CA LEU A 32 37.06 16.16 39.04
C LEU A 32 36.87 17.63 38.61
N SER A 33 37.05 17.94 37.32
CA SER A 33 36.93 19.29 36.78
C SER A 33 36.07 19.30 35.52
N ALA A 34 35.14 20.25 35.43
CA ALA A 34 34.29 20.43 34.26
C ALA A 34 35.08 20.63 32.95
N SER A 35 36.30 21.18 33.03
CA SER A 35 37.21 21.38 31.89
C SER A 35 37.76 20.09 31.28
N TRP A 36 37.62 18.94 31.95
CA TRP A 36 38.07 17.63 31.43
C TRP A 36 36.96 16.89 30.68
N THR A 37 35.76 17.45 30.62
CA THR A 37 34.67 16.88 29.84
C THR A 37 34.78 17.34 28.38
N CYS A 38 34.70 16.38 27.45
CA CYS A 38 34.61 16.71 26.04
C CYS A 38 33.26 17.38 25.77
N GLU A 39 33.25 18.56 25.14
CA GLU A 39 32.01 19.25 24.80
C GLU A 39 31.09 18.30 24.00
N ILE A 40 29.88 18.05 24.53
CA ILE A 40 28.89 17.30 23.77
C ILE A 40 28.51 18.15 22.56
N GLN A 41 28.64 17.60 21.35
CA GLN A 41 28.13 18.29 20.17
C GLN A 41 26.64 18.63 20.36
N PRO A 42 26.21 19.87 20.04
CA PRO A 42 24.83 20.32 20.24
C PRO A 42 23.77 19.38 19.63
N SER A 43 24.14 18.67 18.56
CA SER A 43 23.33 17.63 17.91
C SER A 43 22.80 16.53 18.85
N PHE A 44 23.55 16.17 19.91
CA PHE A 44 23.15 15.16 20.89
C PHE A 44 22.21 15.68 21.98
N MET A 45 22.14 17.01 22.14
CA MET A 45 21.26 17.69 23.08
C MET A 45 19.85 17.91 22.49
N ASN A 46 19.68 17.71 21.19
CA ASN A 46 18.38 17.84 20.53
C ASN A 46 17.38 16.80 21.07
N VAL A 47 16.30 17.30 21.66
CA VAL A 47 15.15 16.48 22.05
C VAL A 47 14.43 16.06 20.77
N ARG A 48 14.42 14.77 20.47
CA ARG A 48 13.60 14.24 19.37
C ARG A 48 12.14 14.28 19.80
N HIS A 49 11.40 15.27 19.32
CA HIS A 49 9.96 15.29 19.47
C HIS A 49 9.33 14.18 18.61
N ARG A 50 8.48 13.36 19.22
CA ARG A 50 7.64 12.43 18.45
C ARG A 50 6.64 13.25 17.66
N GLN A 51 6.53 12.98 16.35
CA GLN A 51 5.46 13.57 15.55
C GLN A 51 4.12 13.13 16.13
N SER A 52 3.35 14.11 16.61
CA SER A 52 1.99 13.86 17.07
C SER A 52 1.08 13.81 15.86
N HIS A 53 0.48 12.65 15.62
CA HIS A 53 -0.51 12.47 14.57
C HIS A 53 -1.91 12.51 15.18
N ASP A 54 -2.82 13.25 14.54
CA ASP A 54 -4.24 13.26 14.94
C ASP A 54 -4.91 11.93 14.54
N HIS A 55 -4.90 11.00 15.49
CA HIS A 55 -5.47 9.66 15.34
C HIS A 55 -6.97 9.68 15.00
N LEU A 56 -7.71 10.65 15.54
CA LEU A 56 -9.16 10.74 15.35
C LEU A 56 -9.47 11.19 13.93
N LYS A 57 -8.74 12.19 13.42
CA LYS A 57 -8.87 12.65 12.04
C LYS A 57 -8.51 11.56 11.04
N ILE A 58 -7.41 10.85 11.27
CA ILE A 58 -6.98 9.73 10.42
C ILE A 58 -8.05 8.63 10.40
N ARG A 59 -8.53 8.20 11.57
CA ARG A 59 -9.59 7.18 11.68
C ARG A 59 -10.87 7.60 10.96
N LYS A 60 -11.31 8.85 11.11
CA LYS A 60 -12.49 9.39 10.41
C LYS A 60 -12.31 9.36 8.90
N SER A 61 -11.10 9.68 8.39
CA SER A 61 -10.82 9.58 6.95
C SER A 61 -10.89 8.14 6.45
N LEU A 62 -10.27 7.18 7.15
CA LEU A 62 -10.31 5.77 6.77
C LEU A 62 -11.73 5.22 6.73
N LEU A 63 -12.56 5.58 7.71
CA LEU A 63 -13.97 5.20 7.74
C LEU A 63 -14.78 5.83 6.59
N ARG A 64 -14.43 7.06 6.18
CA ARG A 64 -15.06 7.70 5.02
C ARG A 64 -14.76 6.96 3.73
N ASP A 65 -13.50 6.55 3.52
CA ASP A 65 -13.13 5.76 2.34
C ASP A 65 -13.85 4.42 2.32
N LEU A 66 -14.00 3.76 3.47
CA LEU A 66 -14.75 2.50 3.61
C LEU A 66 -16.25 2.64 3.33
N ARG A 67 -16.86 3.79 3.64
CA ARG A 67 -18.28 4.05 3.39
C ARG A 67 -18.55 4.51 1.96
N SER A 68 -17.52 4.89 1.22
CA SER A 68 -17.69 5.35 -0.16
C SER A 68 -18.14 4.18 -1.05
N LYS A 69 -19.05 4.44 -2.00
CA LYS A 69 -19.48 3.44 -3.00
C LYS A 69 -18.42 3.15 -4.06
N LYS A 70 -17.33 3.91 -4.08
CA LYS A 70 -16.23 3.77 -5.04
C LYS A 70 -15.21 2.78 -4.51
N ILE A 71 -14.43 2.19 -5.41
CA ILE A 71 -13.27 1.38 -5.03
C ILE A 71 -12.32 2.26 -4.20
N PRO A 72 -12.00 1.87 -2.95
CA PRO A 72 -11.17 2.70 -2.11
C PRO A 72 -9.74 2.78 -2.68
N PRO A 73 -9.04 3.92 -2.48
CA PRO A 73 -7.66 4.11 -2.92
C PRO A 73 -6.70 3.09 -2.28
N SER A 74 -5.50 2.96 -2.84
CA SER A 74 -4.49 2.06 -2.28
C SER A 74 -3.99 2.56 -0.92
N ILE A 75 -3.54 1.67 -0.04
CA ILE A 75 -3.00 2.08 1.28
C ILE A 75 -1.83 3.08 1.15
N PRO A 76 -0.88 2.92 0.19
CA PRO A 76 0.14 3.93 -0.06
C PRO A 76 -0.41 5.30 -0.47
N GLU A 77 -1.46 5.34 -1.31
CA GLU A 77 -2.13 6.60 -1.68
C GLU A 77 -2.80 7.26 -0.47
N ILE A 78 -3.46 6.47 0.38
CA ILE A 78 -4.09 6.95 1.61
C ILE A 78 -3.04 7.51 2.56
N ALA A 79 -1.92 6.81 2.73
CA ALA A 79 -0.81 7.23 3.58
C ALA A 79 -0.23 8.58 3.09
N LYS A 80 0.03 8.69 1.78
CA LYS A 80 0.51 9.93 1.15
C LYS A 80 -0.48 11.08 1.34
N ARG A 81 -1.79 10.84 1.15
CA ARG A 81 -2.85 11.85 1.32
C ARG A 81 -2.99 12.32 2.77
N LEU A 82 -2.72 11.45 3.74
CA LEU A 82 -2.84 11.75 5.18
C LEU A 82 -1.53 12.25 5.81
N GLY A 83 -0.43 12.31 5.06
CA GLY A 83 0.87 12.71 5.58
C GLY A 83 1.44 11.73 6.61
N THR A 84 1.14 10.44 6.47
CA THR A 84 1.60 9.38 7.37
C THR A 84 2.34 8.28 6.63
N SER A 85 3.10 7.44 7.34
CA SER A 85 3.68 6.23 6.75
C SER A 85 2.67 5.09 6.67
N VAL A 86 2.89 4.15 5.75
CA VAL A 86 2.09 2.92 5.65
C VAL A 86 2.20 2.11 6.94
N GLY A 87 3.41 1.93 7.47
CA GLY A 87 3.64 1.21 8.71
C GLY A 87 2.93 1.85 9.91
N TYR A 88 2.81 3.18 9.94
CA TYR A 88 2.01 3.85 10.97
C TYR A 88 0.52 3.47 10.88
N LEU A 89 -0.06 3.46 9.67
CA LEU A 89 -1.46 3.07 9.46
C LEU A 89 -1.70 1.60 9.84
N GLU A 90 -0.78 0.71 9.48
CA GLU A 90 -0.86 -0.71 9.83
C GLU A 90 -0.76 -0.93 11.33
N TYR A 91 0.22 -0.28 11.97
CA TYR A 91 0.44 -0.39 13.41
C TYR A 91 -0.74 0.17 14.22
N ARG A 92 -1.27 1.34 13.85
CA ARG A 92 -2.27 2.07 14.64
C ARG A 92 -3.71 1.73 14.26
N HIS A 93 -3.96 1.38 13.01
CA HIS A 93 -5.29 1.18 12.44
C HIS A 93 -5.42 -0.14 11.65
N GLY A 94 -4.65 -1.17 12.02
CA GLY A 94 -4.59 -2.47 11.34
C GLY A 94 -5.94 -3.05 10.89
N PRO A 95 -6.97 -3.16 11.76
CA PRO A 95 -8.27 -3.70 11.35
C PRO A 95 -8.96 -2.89 10.23
N LEU A 96 -8.79 -1.57 10.22
CA LEU A 96 -9.36 -0.71 9.18
C LEU A 96 -8.58 -0.84 7.86
N VAL A 97 -7.26 -0.94 7.96
CA VAL A 97 -6.38 -1.15 6.80
C VAL A 97 -6.68 -2.47 6.10
N GLU A 98 -6.84 -3.56 6.86
CA GLU A 98 -7.21 -4.87 6.31
C GLU A 98 -8.59 -4.85 5.67
N LYS A 99 -9.56 -4.18 6.29
CA LYS A 99 -10.89 -4.00 5.69
C LYS A 99 -10.82 -3.21 4.38
N LEU A 100 -10.03 -2.13 4.32
CA LEU A 100 -9.83 -1.35 3.10
C LEU A 100 -9.20 -2.18 1.98
N ARG A 101 -8.18 -3.00 2.31
CA ARG A 101 -7.57 -3.94 1.36
C ARG A 101 -8.58 -4.93 0.82
N ALA A 102 -9.40 -5.54 1.69
CA ALA A 102 -10.42 -6.50 1.29
C ALA A 102 -11.47 -5.87 0.38
N VAL A 103 -11.99 -4.69 0.72
CA VAL A 103 -12.97 -3.96 -0.10
C VAL A 103 -12.38 -3.57 -1.45
N ARG A 104 -11.13 -3.06 -1.49
CA ARG A 104 -10.45 -2.75 -2.75
C ARG A 104 -10.28 -3.98 -3.62
N LYS A 105 -9.81 -5.08 -3.04
CA LYS A 105 -9.60 -6.35 -3.76
C LYS A 105 -10.91 -6.84 -4.39
N ARG A 106 -12.00 -6.80 -3.62
CA ARG A 106 -13.33 -7.17 -4.09
C ARG A 106 -13.81 -6.27 -5.24
N GLY A 107 -13.74 -4.95 -5.07
CA GLY A 107 -14.16 -4.01 -6.11
C GLY A 107 -13.36 -4.19 -7.41
N LEU A 108 -12.04 -4.38 -7.31
CA LEU A 108 -11.20 -4.64 -8.49
C LEU A 108 -11.54 -5.98 -9.16
N SER A 109 -11.87 -7.02 -8.39
CA SER A 109 -12.31 -8.29 -8.97
C SER A 109 -13.67 -8.19 -9.66
N GLU A 110 -14.62 -7.46 -9.07
CA GLU A 110 -15.94 -7.23 -9.65
C GLU A 110 -15.85 -6.42 -10.95
N ASP A 111 -15.03 -5.37 -10.98
CA ASP A 111 -14.80 -4.58 -12.20
C ASP A 111 -14.12 -5.41 -13.30
N ARG A 112 -13.13 -6.24 -12.95
CA ARG A 112 -12.51 -7.18 -13.90
C ARG A 112 -13.52 -8.18 -14.46
N LEU A 113 -14.35 -8.76 -13.60
CA LEU A 113 -15.40 -9.69 -13.99
C LEU A 113 -16.39 -8.99 -14.93
N ARG A 114 -16.84 -7.77 -14.60
CA ARG A 114 -17.75 -6.99 -15.44
C ARG A 114 -17.16 -6.78 -16.84
N VAL A 115 -15.88 -6.42 -16.94
CA VAL A 115 -15.20 -6.23 -18.23
C VAL A 115 -15.14 -7.53 -19.04
N ILE A 116 -14.84 -8.66 -18.39
CA ILE A 116 -14.80 -9.97 -19.05
C ILE A 116 -16.20 -10.39 -19.52
N LEU A 117 -17.23 -10.24 -18.69
CA LEU A 117 -18.60 -10.55 -19.04
C LEU A 117 -19.12 -9.68 -20.19
N LEU A 118 -18.78 -8.39 -20.19
CA LEU A 118 -19.09 -7.50 -21.31
C LEU A 118 -18.44 -8.02 -22.60
N ALA A 119 -17.14 -8.35 -22.57
CA ALA A 119 -16.46 -8.90 -23.74
C ALA A 119 -17.07 -10.23 -24.22
N ARG A 120 -17.43 -11.13 -23.31
CA ARG A 120 -18.08 -12.42 -23.63
C ARG A 120 -19.47 -12.24 -24.20
N SER A 121 -20.31 -11.42 -23.58
CA SER A 121 -21.67 -11.14 -24.07
C SER A 121 -21.65 -10.51 -25.46
N ALA A 122 -20.74 -9.56 -25.71
CA ALA A 122 -20.59 -8.95 -27.02
C ALA A 122 -20.07 -9.95 -28.07
N ALA A 123 -19.14 -10.84 -27.70
CA ALA A 123 -18.69 -11.91 -28.58
C ALA A 123 -19.83 -12.91 -28.89
N ALA A 124 -20.59 -13.33 -27.89
CA ALA A 124 -21.75 -14.20 -28.07
C ALA A 124 -22.81 -13.57 -28.97
N GLN A 125 -23.12 -12.29 -28.80
CA GLN A 125 -24.03 -11.53 -29.67
C GLN A 125 -23.55 -11.54 -31.13
N PHE A 126 -22.26 -11.25 -31.35
CA PHE A 126 -21.68 -11.26 -32.69
C PHE A 126 -21.84 -12.63 -33.38
N PHE A 127 -21.55 -13.73 -32.67
CA PHE A 127 -21.68 -15.08 -33.21
C PHE A 127 -23.13 -15.59 -33.26
N SER A 128 -24.06 -15.02 -32.49
CA SER A 128 -25.50 -15.37 -32.59
C SER A 128 -26.18 -14.72 -33.79
N GLU A 129 -25.90 -13.43 -34.05
CA GLU A 129 -26.35 -12.74 -35.28
C GLU A 129 -25.82 -13.46 -36.53
N GLU A 130 -24.70 -14.15 -36.38
CA GLU A 130 -24.09 -14.95 -37.40
C GLU A 130 -24.84 -16.24 -37.74
N MET A 131 -25.38 -16.96 -36.74
CA MET A 131 -26.22 -18.15 -36.98
C MET A 131 -27.52 -17.80 -37.71
N GLU A 132 -27.95 -16.54 -37.63
CA GLU A 132 -29.06 -15.97 -38.38
C GLU A 132 -28.66 -15.54 -39.81
N GLY A 133 -27.40 -15.76 -40.21
CA GLY A 133 -26.89 -15.51 -41.57
C GLY A 133 -26.38 -14.08 -41.83
N LEU A 134 -26.22 -13.26 -40.79
CA LEU A 134 -25.87 -11.83 -40.94
C LEU A 134 -24.36 -11.55 -41.00
N ASN A 135 -23.50 -12.49 -40.59
CA ASN A 135 -22.04 -12.30 -40.53
C ASN A 135 -21.26 -13.57 -40.96
N PRO A 136 -19.94 -13.47 -41.27
CA PRO A 136 -19.08 -14.63 -41.55
C PRO A 136 -18.22 -15.09 -40.35
N LEU A 137 -17.93 -16.42 -40.28
CA LEU A 137 -17.26 -17.16 -39.17
C LEU A 137 -15.77 -16.82 -39.05
N SER A 138 -15.47 -15.55 -38.76
CA SER A 138 -14.08 -15.08 -38.68
C SER A 138 -13.79 -14.42 -37.34
N ARG A 139 -12.99 -15.11 -36.52
CA ARG A 139 -12.39 -14.57 -35.29
C ARG A 139 -11.70 -13.21 -35.53
N LYS A 140 -11.13 -12.98 -36.72
CA LYS A 140 -10.46 -11.73 -37.10
C LYS A 140 -11.46 -10.59 -37.31
N GLN A 141 -12.62 -10.88 -37.88
CA GLN A 141 -13.70 -9.91 -38.09
C GLN A 141 -14.39 -9.57 -36.77
N ALA A 142 -14.71 -10.58 -35.96
CA ALA A 142 -15.23 -10.42 -34.60
C ALA A 142 -14.35 -9.47 -33.78
N TYR A 143 -13.02 -9.67 -33.79
CA TYR A 143 -12.08 -8.78 -33.10
C TYR A 143 -12.16 -7.33 -33.58
N ARG A 144 -12.21 -7.09 -34.90
CA ARG A 144 -12.27 -5.72 -35.46
C ARG A 144 -13.55 -5.00 -35.04
N GLN A 145 -14.68 -5.70 -35.08
CA GLN A 145 -15.99 -5.14 -34.72
C GLN A 145 -16.11 -4.89 -33.22
N LEU A 146 -15.78 -5.88 -32.41
CA LEU A 146 -15.80 -5.76 -30.95
C LEU A 146 -14.83 -4.69 -30.45
N LYS A 147 -13.66 -4.54 -31.09
CA LYS A 147 -12.71 -3.48 -30.73
C LYS A 147 -13.26 -2.09 -31.04
N LYS A 148 -13.99 -1.92 -32.15
CA LYS A 148 -14.67 -0.66 -32.49
C LYS A 148 -15.82 -0.34 -31.53
N GLN A 149 -16.62 -1.34 -31.15
CA GLN A 149 -17.80 -1.14 -30.30
C GLN A 149 -17.45 -0.97 -28.82
N THR A 150 -16.58 -1.82 -28.28
CA THR A 150 -16.32 -1.90 -26.82
C THR A 150 -15.08 -1.13 -26.39
N GLY A 151 -14.15 -0.84 -27.30
CA GLY A 151 -12.86 -0.23 -26.98
C GLY A 151 -11.91 -1.10 -26.13
N LEU A 152 -12.31 -2.31 -25.74
CA LEU A 152 -11.60 -3.14 -24.75
C LEU A 152 -10.19 -3.58 -25.20
N PRO A 153 -9.29 -3.91 -24.25
CA PRO A 153 -7.94 -4.38 -24.58
C PRO A 153 -7.94 -5.65 -25.44
N LYS A 154 -6.92 -5.78 -26.30
CA LYS A 154 -6.78 -6.91 -27.23
C LYS A 154 -6.82 -8.27 -26.55
N TRP A 155 -6.15 -8.40 -25.40
CA TRP A 155 -6.07 -9.66 -24.66
C TRP A 155 -7.44 -10.10 -24.10
N VAL A 156 -8.27 -9.16 -23.63
CA VAL A 156 -9.62 -9.44 -23.12
C VAL A 156 -10.50 -9.96 -24.26
N LEU A 157 -10.53 -9.24 -25.38
CA LEU A 157 -11.36 -9.58 -26.53
C LEU A 157 -10.93 -10.91 -27.16
N LYS A 158 -9.62 -11.14 -27.31
CA LYS A 158 -9.10 -12.39 -27.88
C LYS A 158 -9.54 -13.61 -27.07
N ASN A 159 -9.46 -13.53 -25.73
CA ASN A 159 -9.87 -14.62 -24.86
C ASN A 159 -11.38 -14.86 -24.95
N ALA A 160 -12.19 -13.80 -24.88
CA ALA A 160 -13.64 -13.92 -24.99
C ALA A 160 -14.10 -14.51 -26.33
N ILE A 161 -13.52 -14.05 -27.45
CA ILE A 161 -13.82 -14.57 -28.80
C ILE A 161 -13.44 -16.05 -28.88
N GLN A 162 -12.25 -16.41 -28.40
CA GLN A 162 -11.78 -17.79 -28.46
C GLN A 162 -12.67 -18.74 -27.63
N GLU A 163 -13.07 -18.32 -26.43
CA GLU A 163 -13.96 -19.10 -25.57
C GLU A 163 -15.31 -19.35 -26.25
N VAL A 164 -15.97 -18.30 -26.74
CA VAL A 164 -17.27 -18.42 -27.40
C VAL A 164 -17.18 -19.24 -28.68
N TYR A 165 -16.15 -19.00 -29.50
CA TYR A 165 -15.94 -19.71 -30.77
C TYR A 165 -15.74 -21.23 -30.55
N VAL A 166 -14.94 -21.62 -29.55
CA VAL A 166 -14.76 -23.05 -29.19
C VAL A 166 -16.07 -23.66 -28.68
N SER A 167 -16.87 -22.91 -27.93
CA SER A 167 -18.20 -23.38 -27.48
C SER A 167 -19.22 -23.55 -28.61
N LEU A 168 -18.96 -23.03 -29.81
CA LEU A 168 -19.82 -23.19 -30.99
C LEU A 168 -19.32 -24.30 -31.93
N GLU A 169 -18.02 -24.62 -31.92
CA GLU A 169 -17.41 -25.69 -32.73
C GLU A 169 -17.39 -27.05 -32.01
N GLY A 170 -17.76 -27.11 -30.73
CA GLY A 170 -17.90 -28.33 -29.93
C GLY A 170 -19.34 -28.65 -29.60
#